data_AF-A0AAV6SG53-F1
#
_entry.id   AF-A0AAV6SG53-F1
#
_cell.length_a   1.000
_cell.length_b   1.000
_cell.length_c   1.000
_cell.angle_alpha   90.00
_cell.angle_beta   90.00
_cell.angle_gamma   90.00
#
_symmetry.space_group_name_H-M   'P 1'
#
loop_
_entity.id
_entity.type
_entity.pdbx_description
1 polymer ?
#
loop_
_entity_poly.entity_id
_entity_poly.type
_entity_poly.pdbx_seq_one_letter_code
_entity_poly.pdbx_strand_id
1 'polypeptide(L)'
;MKMMVLLLVSSAALLVSPSPRRRHNLMSIMDHARNVSVSPTEFVDNLKQQYDCEDMFFCKLHSILCKNKHFNSTEVGRKLLRNLEMFNRETSVNCAEVPKDPTPTPKKELTMPNLIKDLITCSQMRMYNPTQEPNVAQGSTV
;
A
#
# COMPACT_ATOMS: atom_id res chain seq x y z
N MET A 1 -8.08 -3.66 56.70
CA MET A 1 -8.62 -3.98 55.36
C MET A 1 -7.75 -3.25 54.33
N LYS A 2 -7.07 -3.96 53.44
CA LYS A 2 -6.20 -3.38 52.39
C LYS A 2 -7.01 -3.33 51.08
N MET A 3 -7.28 -2.13 50.59
CA MET A 3 -8.04 -1.89 49.37
C MET A 3 -7.07 -1.92 48.18
N MET A 4 -7.08 -2.99 47.38
CA MET A 4 -6.36 -3.01 46.11
C MET A 4 -7.19 -2.29 45.06
N VAL A 5 -6.73 -1.11 44.64
CA VAL A 5 -7.27 -0.40 43.49
C VAL A 5 -6.57 -0.96 42.25
N LEU A 6 -7.28 -1.79 41.48
CA LEU A 6 -6.84 -2.23 40.17
C LEU A 6 -7.16 -1.12 39.15
N LEU A 7 -6.13 -0.37 38.75
CA LEU A 7 -6.24 0.62 37.67
C LEU A 7 -6.30 -0.12 36.33
N LEU A 8 -7.50 -0.28 35.79
CA LEU A 8 -7.72 -0.75 34.42
C LEU A 8 -7.37 0.39 33.46
N VAL A 9 -6.14 0.40 32.96
CA VAL A 9 -5.72 1.30 31.87
C VAL A 9 -6.29 0.74 30.57
N SER A 10 -7.48 1.20 30.20
CA SER A 10 -8.09 0.88 28.92
C SER A 10 -7.35 1.65 27.82
N SER A 11 -6.40 1.00 27.15
CA SER A 11 -5.85 1.51 25.89
C SER A 11 -6.93 1.43 24.81
N ALA A 12 -7.69 2.51 24.66
CA ALA A 12 -8.52 2.72 23.49
C ALA A 12 -7.60 2.81 22.27
N ALA A 13 -7.48 1.72 21.52
CA ALA A 13 -6.95 1.78 20.18
C ALA A 13 -7.92 2.65 19.36
N LEU A 14 -7.56 3.93 19.17
CA LEU A 14 -8.29 4.80 18.26
C LEU A 14 -8.25 4.15 16.89
N LEU A 15 -9.38 3.56 16.47
CA LEU A 15 -9.63 3.16 15.09
C LEU A 15 -9.69 4.45 14.26
N VAL A 16 -8.52 4.98 13.91
CA VAL A 16 -8.42 6.06 12.93
C VAL A 16 -8.97 5.47 11.65
N SER A 17 -10.05 6.04 11.12
CA SER A 17 -10.56 5.65 9.81
C SER A 17 -9.78 6.43 8.74
N PRO A 18 -9.45 5.81 7.59
CA PRO A 18 -8.71 6.53 6.57
C PRO A 18 -9.58 7.67 6.03
N SER A 19 -8.94 8.79 5.66
CA SER A 19 -9.65 9.93 5.10
C SER A 19 -10.54 9.51 3.91
N PRO A 20 -11.70 10.17 3.69
CA PRO A 20 -12.60 9.81 2.59
C PRO A 20 -11.92 9.78 1.23
N ARG A 21 -10.97 10.70 1.01
CA ARG A 21 -10.15 10.77 -0.20
C ARG A 21 -9.26 9.53 -0.35
N ARG A 22 -8.56 9.12 0.72
CA ARG A 22 -7.70 7.92 0.73
C ARG A 22 -8.51 6.65 0.46
N ARG A 23 -9.71 6.54 1.05
CA ARG A 23 -10.65 5.44 0.77
C ARG A 23 -11.05 5.39 -0.71
N HIS A 24 -11.42 6.53 -1.29
CA HIS A 24 -11.80 6.60 -2.70
C HIS A 24 -10.65 6.18 -3.62
N ASN A 25 -9.42 6.61 -3.32
CA ASN A 25 -8.24 6.21 -4.08
C ASN A 25 -7.99 4.70 -4.00
N LEU A 26 -7.99 4.11 -2.80
CA LEU A 26 -7.85 2.66 -2.60
C LEU A 26 -8.95 1.86 -3.35
N MET A 27 -10.19 2.37 -3.36
CA MET A 27 -11.26 1.77 -4.17
C MET A 27 -10.97 1.82 -5.67
N SER A 28 -10.49 2.96 -6.17
CA SER A 28 -10.13 3.10 -7.58
C SER A 28 -8.95 2.20 -7.97
N ILE A 29 -7.95 2.05 -7.10
CA ILE A 29 -6.82 1.12 -7.30
C ILE A 29 -7.35 -0.30 -7.44
N MET A 30 -8.21 -0.75 -6.53
CA MET A 30 -8.79 -2.11 -6.60
C MET A 30 -9.61 -2.34 -7.86
N ASP A 31 -10.44 -1.37 -8.24
CA ASP A 31 -11.26 -1.46 -9.44
C ASP A 31 -10.39 -1.63 -10.70
N HIS A 32 -9.36 -0.80 -10.85
CA HIS A 32 -8.50 -0.87 -12.03
C HIS A 32 -7.59 -2.11 -12.02
N ALA A 33 -7.14 -2.54 -10.84
CA ALA A 33 -6.39 -3.77 -10.67
C ALA A 33 -7.19 -5.03 -11.07
N ARG A 34 -8.52 -5.05 -10.87
CA ARG A 34 -9.37 -6.16 -11.33
C ARG A 34 -9.54 -6.20 -12.85
N ASN A 35 -9.41 -5.04 -13.50
CA ASN A 35 -9.69 -4.87 -14.92
C ASN A 35 -8.42 -4.85 -15.79
N VAL A 36 -7.24 -4.96 -15.19
CA VAL A 36 -5.98 -4.97 -15.94
C VAL A 36 -5.66 -6.38 -16.45
N SER A 37 -5.28 -6.48 -17.72
CA SER A 37 -4.72 -7.72 -18.27
C SER A 37 -3.25 -7.81 -17.91
N VAL A 38 -2.76 -9.02 -17.65
CA VAL A 38 -1.37 -9.26 -17.25
C VAL A 38 -0.87 -10.55 -17.85
N SER A 39 0.39 -10.55 -18.28
CA SER A 39 1.04 -11.76 -18.76
C SER A 39 1.29 -12.74 -17.61
N PRO A 40 0.92 -14.03 -17.73
CA PRO A 40 1.16 -15.02 -16.68
C PRO A 40 2.64 -15.43 -16.56
N THR A 41 3.47 -15.08 -17.55
CA THR A 41 4.86 -15.52 -17.66
C THR A 41 5.88 -14.53 -17.10
N GLU A 42 5.43 -13.36 -16.61
CA GLU A 42 6.32 -12.37 -16.01
C GLU A 42 6.47 -12.62 -14.50
N PHE A 43 7.72 -12.80 -14.08
CA PHE A 43 8.10 -12.97 -12.68
C PHE A 43 8.67 -11.68 -12.10
N VAL A 44 8.34 -11.42 -10.84
CA VAL A 44 8.70 -10.21 -10.09
C VAL A 44 8.92 -10.56 -8.62
N ASP A 45 9.56 -9.68 -7.85
CA ASP A 45 9.75 -9.91 -6.42
C ASP A 45 8.40 -10.02 -5.66
N ASN A 46 8.36 -10.93 -4.68
CA ASN A 46 7.24 -11.06 -3.74
C ASN A 46 7.25 -9.90 -2.73
N LEU A 47 6.68 -8.76 -3.16
CA LEU A 47 6.65 -7.53 -2.38
C LEU A 47 5.85 -7.68 -1.08
N LYS A 48 4.78 -8.46 -1.07
CA LYS A 48 3.92 -8.61 0.11
C LYS A 48 4.66 -9.30 1.25
N GLN A 49 5.44 -10.33 0.95
CA GLN A 49 6.29 -10.98 1.94
C GLN A 49 7.35 -10.03 2.52
N GLN A 50 7.82 -9.07 1.73
CA GLN A 50 8.90 -8.17 2.14
C GLN A 50 8.40 -6.95 2.92
N TYR A 51 7.25 -6.39 2.55
CA TYR A 51 6.79 -5.09 3.04
C TYR A 51 5.41 -5.12 3.71
N ASP A 52 4.79 -6.30 3.86
CA ASP A 52 3.53 -6.53 4.58
C ASP A 52 2.43 -5.46 4.38
N CYS A 53 2.07 -5.19 3.11
CA CYS A 53 1.05 -4.19 2.75
C CYS A 53 1.31 -2.76 3.26
N GLU A 54 2.51 -2.43 3.74
CA GLU A 54 2.88 -1.07 4.17
C GLU A 54 3.12 -0.13 2.99
N ASP A 55 3.38 1.15 3.24
CA ASP A 55 3.53 2.15 2.18
C ASP A 55 4.65 1.81 1.18
N MET A 56 5.70 1.12 1.65
CA MET A 56 6.80 0.65 0.80
C MET A 56 6.38 -0.41 -0.23
N PHE A 57 5.36 -1.24 0.10
CA PHE A 57 4.75 -2.17 -0.85
C PHE A 57 4.22 -1.42 -2.06
N PHE A 58 3.45 -0.34 -1.84
CA PHE A 58 2.84 0.45 -2.91
C PHE A 58 3.88 1.24 -3.72
N CYS A 59 4.94 1.74 -3.09
CA CYS A 59 6.07 2.38 -3.79
C CYS A 59 6.74 1.40 -4.77
N LYS A 60 7.14 0.21 -4.29
CA LYS A 60 7.84 -0.75 -5.16
C LYS A 60 6.94 -1.31 -6.23
N LEU A 61 5.68 -1.60 -5.90
CA LEU A 61 4.71 -2.07 -6.88
C LEU A 61 4.54 -1.02 -7.99
N HIS A 62 4.35 0.25 -7.65
CA HIS A 62 4.26 1.33 -8.63
C HIS A 62 5.52 1.39 -9.53
N SER A 63 6.72 1.25 -8.95
CA SER A 63 7.96 1.21 -9.74
C SER A 63 8.06 0.03 -10.69
N ILE A 64 7.58 -1.17 -10.29
CA ILE A 64 7.56 -2.35 -11.15
C ILE A 64 6.60 -2.12 -12.32
N LEU A 65 5.38 -1.66 -12.02
CA LEU A 65 4.35 -1.43 -13.04
C LEU A 65 4.75 -0.31 -14.02
N CYS A 66 5.37 0.78 -13.54
CA CYS A 66 5.86 1.86 -14.41
C CYS A 66 6.90 1.39 -15.43
N LYS A 67 7.75 0.41 -15.08
CA LYS A 67 8.76 -0.15 -15.99
C LYS A 67 8.14 -1.11 -17.02
N ASN A 68 6.95 -1.62 -16.73
CA ASN A 68 6.26 -2.57 -17.59
C ASN A 68 5.53 -1.82 -18.73
N LYS A 69 5.90 -2.11 -19.98
CA LYS A 69 5.33 -1.45 -21.16
C LYS A 69 3.82 -1.66 -21.31
N HIS A 70 3.29 -2.80 -20.85
CA HIS A 70 1.87 -3.13 -20.93
C HIS A 70 0.99 -2.17 -20.13
N PHE A 71 1.43 -1.82 -18.91
CA PHE A 71 0.68 -0.91 -18.04
C PHE A 71 0.69 0.53 -18.56
N ASN A 72 1.74 0.92 -19.30
CA ASN A 72 1.82 2.23 -19.93
C ASN A 72 1.01 2.34 -21.21
N SER A 73 0.79 1.23 -21.93
CA SER A 73 0.09 1.26 -23.23
C SER A 73 -1.43 1.17 -23.12
N THR A 74 -1.95 0.59 -22.04
CA THR A 74 -3.40 0.43 -21.83
C THR A 74 -4.01 1.60 -21.04
N GLU A 75 -5.26 1.95 -21.32
CA GLU A 75 -5.96 2.99 -20.56
C GLU A 75 -6.14 2.59 -19.08
N VAL A 76 -6.54 1.35 -18.83
CA VAL A 76 -6.72 0.81 -17.47
C VAL A 76 -5.40 0.81 -16.71
N GLY A 77 -4.30 0.37 -17.35
CA GLY A 77 -2.97 0.40 -16.76
C GLY A 77 -2.52 1.82 -16.39
N ARG A 78 -2.69 2.80 -17.30
CA ARG A 78 -2.36 4.20 -17.01
C ARG A 78 -3.17 4.78 -15.86
N LYS A 79 -4.47 4.47 -15.78
CA LYS A 79 -5.30 4.89 -14.65
C LYS A 79 -4.85 4.24 -13.35
N LEU A 80 -4.46 2.96 -13.37
CA LEU A 80 -3.92 2.26 -12.20
C LEU A 80 -2.63 2.94 -11.70
N LEU A 81 -1.69 3.21 -12.60
CA LEU A 81 -0.44 3.91 -12.29
C LEU A 81 -0.70 5.29 -11.65
N ARG A 82 -1.61 6.07 -12.24
CA ARG A 82 -1.96 7.41 -11.71
C ARG A 82 -2.53 7.35 -10.30
N ASN A 83 -3.42 6.40 -10.00
CA ASN A 83 -3.99 6.26 -8.66
C ASN A 83 -2.94 5.80 -7.63
N LEU A 84 -2.06 4.87 -8.02
CA LEU A 84 -0.91 4.48 -7.19
C LEU A 84 0.02 5.65 -6.89
N GLU A 85 0.32 6.49 -7.88
CA GLU A 85 1.13 7.70 -7.69
C GLU A 85 0.46 8.66 -6.69
N MET A 86 -0.84 8.92 -6.85
CA MET A 86 -1.60 9.76 -5.92
C MET A 86 -1.59 9.19 -4.51
N PHE A 87 -1.77 7.87 -4.36
CA PHE A 87 -1.75 7.22 -3.06
C PHE A 87 -0.37 7.39 -2.38
N ASN A 88 0.71 7.11 -3.10
CA ASN A 88 2.07 7.25 -2.57
C ASN A 88 2.40 8.69 -2.16
N ARG A 89 1.89 9.69 -2.88
CA ARG A 89 2.03 11.11 -2.49
C ARG A 89 1.25 11.45 -1.22
N GLU A 90 0.09 10.85 -1.01
CA GLU A 90 -0.75 11.07 0.17
C GLU A 90 -0.16 10.40 1.44
N THR A 91 0.58 9.31 1.29
CA THR A 91 1.16 8.59 2.43
C THR A 91 2.50 9.15 2.91
N SER A 92 3.03 10.19 2.25
CA SER A 92 4.31 10.85 2.58
C SER A 92 5.51 9.91 2.69
N VAL A 93 5.43 8.72 2.08
CA VAL A 93 6.50 7.74 2.07
C VAL A 93 7.60 8.17 1.08
N ASN A 94 8.86 8.04 1.49
CA ASN A 94 9.98 8.29 0.59
C ASN A 94 10.23 7.07 -0.30
N CYS A 95 9.59 7.02 -1.48
CA CYS A 95 9.82 5.96 -2.46
C CYS A 95 11.25 5.96 -3.08
N ALA A 96 12.13 6.91 -2.76
CA ALA A 96 13.51 6.94 -3.24
C ALA A 96 14.49 6.18 -2.32
N GLU A 97 14.16 6.01 -1.04
CA GLU A 97 15.00 5.30 -0.05
C GLU A 97 14.95 3.78 -0.17
N VAL A 98 14.13 3.26 -1.08
CA VAL A 98 14.03 1.82 -1.22
C VAL A 98 15.37 1.30 -1.75
N PRO A 99 16.06 0.40 -1.02
CA PRO A 99 17.33 -0.14 -1.46
C PRO A 99 17.24 -0.64 -2.91
N LYS A 100 18.30 -0.38 -3.68
CA LYS A 100 18.50 -1.05 -4.97
C LYS A 100 18.57 -2.55 -4.67
N ASP A 101 17.63 -3.28 -5.23
CA ASP A 101 17.45 -4.74 -5.23
C ASP A 101 18.10 -5.50 -4.06
N PRO A 102 17.33 -6.04 -3.10
CA PRO A 102 17.87 -7.12 -2.30
C PRO A 102 18.31 -8.21 -3.28
N THR A 103 19.56 -8.67 -3.16
CA THR A 103 20.13 -9.76 -3.97
C THR A 103 19.06 -10.79 -4.29
N PRO A 104 18.75 -11.06 -5.58
CA PRO A 104 17.61 -11.88 -5.96
C PRO A 104 17.73 -13.21 -5.24
N THR A 105 16.84 -13.42 -4.27
CA THR A 105 16.80 -14.68 -3.54
C THR A 105 15.96 -15.60 -4.41
N PRO A 106 16.51 -16.70 -4.95
CA PRO A 106 15.85 -17.52 -5.99
C PRO A 106 14.56 -18.25 -5.54
N LYS A 107 14.00 -17.89 -4.38
CA LYS A 107 12.77 -18.45 -3.79
C LYS A 107 11.67 -17.42 -3.56
N LYS A 108 11.82 -16.16 -3.98
CA LYS A 108 10.85 -15.08 -3.69
C LYS A 108 10.24 -14.45 -4.95
N GLU A 109 10.23 -15.16 -6.06
CA GLU A 109 9.57 -14.68 -7.28
C GLU A 109 8.06 -14.99 -7.26
N LEU A 110 7.28 -14.02 -7.69
CA LEU A 110 5.83 -14.02 -7.79
C LEU A 110 5.46 -13.70 -9.24
N THR A 111 4.37 -14.28 -9.76
CA THR A 111 3.89 -13.91 -11.09
C THR A 111 3.18 -12.56 -11.06
N MET A 112 3.19 -11.82 -12.17
CA MET A 112 2.47 -10.54 -12.28
C MET A 112 0.98 -10.64 -11.89
N PRO A 113 0.21 -11.67 -12.30
CA PRO A 113 -1.16 -11.85 -11.82
C PRO A 113 -1.27 -11.98 -10.30
N ASN A 114 -0.33 -12.65 -9.64
CA ASN A 114 -0.34 -12.76 -8.20
C ASN A 114 0.08 -11.46 -7.51
N LEU A 115 0.99 -10.67 -8.11
CA LEU A 115 1.30 -9.33 -7.62
C LEU A 115 0.07 -8.41 -7.67
N ILE A 116 -0.74 -8.49 -8.73
CA ILE A 116 -2.00 -7.74 -8.84
C ILE A 116 -3.03 -8.22 -7.80
N LYS A 117 -3.11 -9.52 -7.50
CA LYS A 117 -3.96 -10.02 -6.41
C LYS A 117 -3.51 -9.46 -5.06
N ASP A 118 -2.21 -9.44 -4.80
CA ASP A 118 -1.66 -8.85 -3.57
C ASP A 118 -1.96 -7.36 -3.47
N LEU A 119 -1.91 -6.61 -4.58
CA LEU A 119 -2.35 -5.22 -4.61
C LEU A 119 -3.80 -5.05 -4.16
N ILE A 120 -4.70 -5.89 -4.65
CA ILE A 120 -6.12 -5.84 -4.27
C ILE A 120 -6.26 -6.14 -2.77
N THR A 121 -5.63 -7.21 -2.29
CA THR A 121 -5.67 -7.59 -0.86
C THR A 121 -5.10 -6.49 0.03
N CYS A 122 -3.93 -5.96 -0.28
CA CYS A 122 -3.32 -4.89 0.50
C CYS A 122 -4.16 -3.62 0.46
N SER A 123 -4.74 -3.26 -0.69
CA SER A 123 -5.64 -2.10 -0.78
C SER A 123 -6.87 -2.24 0.09
N GLN A 124 -7.46 -3.45 0.16
CA GLN A 124 -8.55 -3.76 1.08
C GLN A 124 -8.10 -3.61 2.53
N MET A 125 -6.95 -4.16 2.92
CA MET A 125 -6.44 -4.06 4.29
C MET A 125 -6.22 -2.60 4.70
N ARG A 126 -5.60 -1.78 3.85
CA ARG A 126 -5.35 -0.35 4.10
C ARG A 126 -6.63 0.48 4.23
N MET A 127 -7.71 0.03 3.60
CA MET A 127 -9.02 0.68 3.69
C MET A 127 -9.68 0.49 5.08
N TYR A 128 -9.40 -0.62 5.76
CA TYR A 128 -9.94 -0.95 7.08
C TYR A 128 -8.96 -0.67 8.23
N ASN A 129 -7.65 -0.78 7.98
CA ASN A 129 -6.59 -0.56 8.95
C ASN A 129 -5.60 0.49 8.44
N PRO A 130 -5.85 1.79 8.69
CA PRO A 130 -4.85 2.80 8.39
C PRO A 130 -3.62 2.56 9.26
N THR A 131 -2.43 2.51 8.64
CA THR A 131 -1.23 2.84 9.43
C THR A 131 -1.37 4.28 9.85
N GLN A 132 -0.90 4.56 11.07
CA GLN A 132 -0.90 5.88 11.68
C GLN A 132 -0.52 6.93 10.61
N GLU A 133 -1.41 7.89 10.38
CA GLU A 133 -1.02 9.09 9.65
C GLU A 133 0.16 9.70 10.41
N PRO A 134 1.25 10.12 9.73
CA PRO A 134 2.23 10.97 10.39
C PRO A 134 1.45 12.17 10.92
N ASN A 135 1.48 12.39 12.24
CA ASN A 135 0.78 13.48 12.90
C ASN A 135 1.06 14.77 12.11
N VAL A 136 0.10 15.20 11.30
CA VAL A 136 0.10 16.58 10.81
C VAL A 136 -0.21 17.38 12.05
N ALA A 137 0.84 17.93 12.66
CA ALA A 137 0.74 18.86 13.76
C ALA A 137 -0.35 19.89 13.38
N GLN A 138 -1.52 19.76 14.00
CA GLN A 138 -2.53 20.79 13.94
C GLN A 138 -1.85 22.01 14.55
N GLY A 139 -1.51 22.98 13.71
CA GLY A 139 -0.99 24.25 14.14
C GLY A 139 -1.96 24.85 15.15
N SER A 140 -1.53 24.92 16.41
CA SER A 140 -2.13 25.82 17.38
C SER A 140 -1.92 27.23 16.86
N THR A 141 -2.95 27.79 16.25
CA THR A 141 -3.09 29.24 16.16
C THR A 141 -3.30 29.78 17.58
N VAL A 142 -2.38 30.68 17.95
CA VAL A 142 -2.34 31.49 19.18
C VAL A 142 -3.64 32.24 19.40
#